data_AF-A0A0M9VIL4-F1
#
_entry.id   AF-A0A0M9VIL4-F1
#
_cell.length_a   1.000
_cell.length_b   1.000
_cell.length_c   1.000
_cell.angle_alpha   90.00
_cell.angle_beta   90.00
_cell.angle_gamma   90.00
#
_symmetry.space_group_name_H-M   'P 1'
#
loop_
_entity.id
_entity.type
_entity.pdbx_description
1 polymer ?
#
loop_
_entity_poly.entity_id
_entity_poly.type
_entity_poly.pdbx_seq_one_letter_code
_entity_poly.pdbx_strand_id
1 'polypeptide(L)'
;MKKALIIVCAGLFLGFGKPGKAEFYFALSTYKHSEGLDQTVYDYRLDGNKLTVTSHWLYADSAFERLYAETISPAAIAKLKSVNLDALGDEYINNCISATEGAEYKITTGYHNDTKSVYLYHYYKEEIEKLVAELNKLVPEKNKIDYVGADTEQDCN
;
A
#
# COMPACT_ATOMS: atom_id res chain seq x y z
N MET A 1 37.99 6.61 -40.19
CA MET A 1 37.57 6.94 -38.81
C MET A 1 36.05 6.94 -38.77
N LYS A 2 35.44 5.92 -38.14
CA LYS A 2 33.97 5.74 -38.09
C LYS A 2 33.42 6.62 -36.96
N LYS A 3 32.48 7.51 -37.28
CA LYS A 3 31.75 8.33 -36.29
C LYS A 3 30.74 7.44 -35.57
N ALA A 4 30.88 7.29 -34.26
CA ALA A 4 29.87 6.66 -33.42
C ALA A 4 28.71 7.64 -33.23
N LEU A 5 27.51 7.22 -33.64
CA LEU A 5 26.26 7.90 -33.36
C LEU A 5 25.84 7.48 -31.94
N ILE A 6 26.03 8.37 -30.97
CA ILE A 6 25.48 8.19 -29.62
C ILE A 6 24.00 8.57 -29.71
N ILE A 7 23.13 7.56 -29.75
CA ILE A 7 21.70 7.76 -29.50
C ILE A 7 21.56 7.95 -27.99
N VAL A 8 21.42 9.21 -27.58
CA VAL A 8 20.96 9.53 -26.23
C VAL A 8 19.48 9.17 -26.20
N CYS A 9 19.14 8.02 -25.60
CA CYS A 9 17.79 7.79 -25.12
C CYS A 9 17.51 8.83 -24.04
N ALA A 10 16.91 9.95 -24.44
CA ALA A 10 16.23 10.86 -23.54
C ALA A 10 15.06 10.07 -22.95
N GLY A 11 15.32 9.36 -21.85
CA GLY A 11 14.26 8.84 -21.01
C GLY A 11 13.42 10.04 -20.60
N LEU A 12 12.17 10.08 -21.07
CA LEU A 12 11.13 10.89 -20.47
C LEU A 12 10.94 10.37 -19.05
N PHE A 13 11.75 10.87 -18.11
CA PHE A 13 11.31 10.99 -16.74
C PHE A 13 10.10 11.91 -16.81
N LEU A 14 8.90 11.32 -16.72
CA LEU A 14 7.72 12.04 -16.29
C LEU A 14 8.04 12.54 -14.89
N GLY A 15 8.60 13.75 -14.83
CA GLY A 15 8.90 14.44 -13.60
C GLY A 15 7.58 14.61 -12.85
N PHE A 16 7.41 13.84 -11.79
CA PHE A 16 6.41 14.13 -10.77
C PHE A 16 6.66 15.57 -10.33
N GLY A 17 5.66 16.43 -10.55
CA GLY A 17 5.72 17.82 -10.12
C GLY A 17 6.13 17.86 -8.65
N LYS A 18 7.06 18.76 -8.31
CA LYS A 18 7.48 18.98 -6.92
C LYS A 18 6.22 19.20 -6.07
N PRO A 19 5.93 18.37 -5.05
CA PRO A 19 4.79 18.62 -4.17
C PRO A 19 5.01 19.94 -3.43
N GLY A 20 4.08 20.86 -3.61
CA GLY A 20 4.00 22.07 -2.81
C GLY A 20 3.49 21.73 -1.42
N LYS A 21 4.24 22.13 -0.38
CA LYS A 21 4.04 21.85 1.05
C LYS A 21 4.18 20.37 1.46
N ALA A 22 4.66 20.20 2.70
CA ALA A 22 4.92 18.94 3.38
C ALA A 22 3.65 18.12 3.62
N GLU A 23 3.15 17.43 2.61
CA GLU A 23 1.97 16.60 2.79
C GLU A 23 2.38 15.17 3.13
N PHE A 24 1.89 14.69 4.26
CA PHE A 24 1.92 13.28 4.59
C PHE A 24 1.16 12.52 3.53
N TYR A 25 1.72 11.40 3.11
CA TYR A 25 1.00 10.47 2.27
C TYR A 25 1.04 9.08 2.89
N PHE A 26 0.00 8.33 2.55
CA PHE A 26 -0.18 6.96 2.98
C PHE A 26 -0.67 6.16 1.78
N ALA A 27 -0.10 4.98 1.57
CA ALA A 27 -0.59 4.00 0.64
C ALA A 27 -0.61 2.62 1.30
N LEU A 28 -1.69 1.87 1.12
CA LEU A 28 -1.76 0.46 1.48
C LEU A 28 -2.33 -0.29 0.30
N SER A 29 -1.58 -1.26 -0.19
CA SER A 29 -2.01 -2.19 -1.24
C SER A 29 -2.26 -3.53 -0.59
N THR A 30 -3.43 -4.11 -0.86
CA THR A 30 -3.78 -5.46 -0.40
C THR A 30 -3.96 -6.38 -1.58
N TYR A 31 -3.43 -7.57 -1.45
CA TYR A 31 -3.58 -8.62 -2.43
C TYR A 31 -3.87 -9.94 -1.70
N LYS A 32 -4.80 -10.73 -2.22
CA LYS A 32 -5.15 -12.04 -1.63
C LYS A 32 -4.95 -13.11 -2.68
N HIS A 33 -4.01 -14.00 -2.41
CA HIS A 33 -3.92 -15.27 -3.11
C HIS A 33 -5.12 -16.12 -2.70
N SER A 34 -6.12 -16.18 -3.56
CA SER A 34 -7.22 -17.13 -3.46
C SER A 34 -6.96 -18.29 -4.41
N GLU A 35 -7.49 -19.49 -4.11
CA GLU A 35 -7.58 -20.59 -5.06
C GLU A 35 -8.54 -20.20 -6.21
N GLY A 36 -8.06 -19.36 -7.14
CA GLY A 36 -8.89 -18.72 -8.15
C GLY A 36 -8.11 -17.73 -9.02
N LEU A 37 -8.77 -17.22 -10.07
CA LEU A 37 -8.21 -16.24 -11.01
C LEU A 37 -8.40 -14.78 -10.54
N ASP A 38 -8.96 -14.55 -9.34
CA ASP A 38 -9.13 -13.20 -8.82
C ASP A 38 -7.79 -12.67 -8.29
N GLN A 39 -7.15 -11.89 -9.14
CA GLN A 39 -5.85 -11.25 -8.91
C GLN A 39 -6.05 -9.75 -8.69
N THR A 40 -7.18 -9.36 -8.10
CA THR A 40 -7.49 -7.97 -7.83
C THR A 40 -6.65 -7.44 -6.66
N VAL A 41 -5.97 -6.33 -6.91
CA VAL A 41 -5.27 -5.52 -5.90
C VAL A 41 -6.16 -4.34 -5.55
N TYR A 42 -6.28 -4.06 -4.25
CA TYR A 42 -6.95 -2.87 -3.76
C TYR A 42 -5.92 -1.90 -3.18
N ASP A 43 -5.93 -0.65 -3.63
CA ASP A 43 -5.05 0.41 -3.15
C ASP A 43 -5.84 1.46 -2.39
N TYR A 44 -5.37 1.78 -1.19
CA TYR A 44 -5.89 2.80 -0.31
C TYR A 44 -4.86 3.91 -0.23
N ARG A 45 -5.18 5.09 -0.77
CA ARG A 45 -4.22 6.19 -0.86
C ARG A 45 -4.76 7.47 -0.24
N LEU A 46 -3.98 8.07 0.66
CA LEU A 46 -4.20 9.40 1.18
C LEU A 46 -3.16 10.36 0.58
N ASP A 47 -3.62 11.29 -0.25
CA ASP A 47 -2.82 12.41 -0.74
C ASP A 47 -3.36 13.71 -0.13
N GLY A 48 -2.57 14.35 0.73
CA GLY A 48 -3.01 15.51 1.50
C GLY A 48 -4.13 15.14 2.45
N ASN A 49 -5.37 15.50 2.10
CA ASN A 49 -6.58 15.15 2.87
C ASN A 49 -7.58 14.30 2.09
N LYS A 50 -7.23 13.84 0.89
CA LYS A 50 -8.12 13.03 0.06
C LYS A 50 -7.75 11.56 0.15
N LEU A 51 -8.65 10.77 0.73
CA LEU A 51 -8.58 9.31 0.74
C LEU A 51 -9.23 8.79 -0.55
N THR A 52 -8.54 7.92 -1.28
CA THR A 52 -9.04 7.24 -2.49
C THR A 52 -8.85 5.74 -2.34
N VAL A 53 -9.83 4.96 -2.79
CA VAL A 53 -9.72 3.51 -2.95
C VAL A 53 -9.84 3.18 -4.42
N THR A 54 -8.86 2.47 -4.95
CA THR A 54 -8.88 1.92 -6.31
C THR A 54 -8.72 0.42 -6.29
N SER A 55 -9.22 -0.24 -7.32
CA SER A 55 -8.85 -1.62 -7.64
C SER A 55 -8.21 -1.71 -9.00
N HIS A 56 -7.31 -2.66 -9.16
CA HIS A 56 -6.75 -3.02 -10.46
C HIS A 56 -6.42 -4.51 -10.47
N TRP A 57 -6.32 -5.09 -11.67
CA TRP A 57 -5.84 -6.45 -11.81
C TRP A 57 -4.31 -6.45 -11.71
N LEU A 58 -3.71 -7.40 -10.98
CA LEU A 58 -2.28 -7.43 -10.63
C LEU A 58 -1.33 -7.21 -11.83
N TYR A 59 -1.69 -7.72 -13.00
CA TYR A 59 -0.87 -7.59 -14.22
C TYR A 59 -1.46 -6.60 -15.25
N ALA A 60 -2.37 -5.72 -14.84
CA ALA A 60 -2.87 -4.67 -15.71
C ALA A 60 -1.95 -3.44 -15.66
N ASP A 61 -1.47 -3.01 -16.83
CA ASP A 61 -0.51 -1.89 -16.91
C ASP A 61 -1.14 -0.51 -16.65
N SER A 62 -2.47 -0.35 -16.67
CA SER A 62 -3.10 0.99 -16.53
C SER A 62 -4.59 1.05 -16.19
N ALA A 63 -5.30 -0.07 -16.09
CA ALA A 63 -6.74 -0.05 -15.82
C ALA A 63 -7.01 -0.07 -14.30
N PHE A 64 -7.24 1.13 -13.74
CA PHE A 64 -7.69 1.29 -12.35
C PHE A 64 -9.17 1.64 -12.32
N GLU A 65 -9.95 0.89 -11.53
CA GLU A 65 -11.31 1.28 -11.17
C GLU A 65 -11.26 2.10 -9.88
N ARG A 66 -11.89 3.28 -9.86
CA ARG A 66 -12.06 4.05 -8.63
C ARG A 66 -13.31 3.58 -7.90
N LEU A 67 -13.12 3.01 -6.72
CA LEU A 67 -14.20 2.46 -5.90
C LEU A 67 -14.76 3.47 -4.89
N TYR A 68 -13.90 4.35 -4.37
CA TYR A 68 -14.26 5.34 -3.36
C TYR A 68 -13.28 6.53 -3.41
N ALA A 69 -13.78 7.73 -3.09
CA ALA A 69 -12.93 8.90 -2.85
C ALA A 69 -13.65 9.90 -1.95
N GLU A 70 -13.00 10.30 -0.86
CA GLU A 70 -13.56 11.27 0.08
C GLU A 70 -12.47 12.14 0.71
N THR A 71 -12.82 13.38 1.04
CA THR A 71 -11.95 14.25 1.84
C THR A 71 -12.15 13.92 3.31
N ILE A 72 -11.08 13.53 3.99
CA ILE A 72 -11.12 13.14 5.41
C ILE A 72 -10.65 14.29 6.32
N SER A 73 -11.14 14.28 7.56
CA SER A 73 -10.83 15.33 8.54
C SER A 73 -9.35 15.31 8.99
N PRO A 74 -8.77 16.46 9.39
CA PRO A 74 -7.42 16.50 9.97
C PRO A 74 -7.24 15.59 11.19
N ALA A 75 -8.29 15.39 11.98
CA ALA A 75 -8.28 14.49 13.13
C ALA A 75 -8.13 13.01 12.70
N ALA A 76 -8.77 12.60 11.61
CA ALA A 76 -8.59 11.27 11.04
C ALA A 76 -7.16 11.08 10.51
N ILE A 77 -6.62 12.08 9.81
CA ILE A 77 -5.23 12.07 9.32
C ILE A 77 -4.25 11.91 10.49
N ALA A 78 -4.46 12.64 11.59
CA ALA A 78 -3.62 12.55 12.78
C ALA A 78 -3.61 11.14 13.40
N LYS A 79 -4.75 10.42 13.38
CA LYS A 79 -4.82 9.03 13.84
C LYS A 79 -4.02 8.09 12.95
N LEU A 80 -4.14 8.21 11.63
CA LEU A 80 -3.35 7.42 10.68
C LEU A 80 -1.84 7.66 10.87
N LYS A 81 -1.44 8.91 11.11
CA LYS A 81 -0.05 9.30 11.39
C LYS A 81 0.51 8.80 12.72
N SER A 82 -0.36 8.43 13.66
CA SER A 82 0.08 8.01 15.01
C SER A 82 0.71 6.62 15.02
N VAL A 83 0.51 5.83 13.95
CA VAL A 83 1.16 4.53 13.78
C VAL A 83 2.58 4.74 13.25
N ASN A 84 3.58 4.37 14.06
CA ASN A 84 4.99 4.57 13.74
C ASN A 84 5.54 3.41 12.88
N LEU A 85 5.45 3.54 11.55
CA LEU A 85 6.01 2.53 10.65
C LEU A 85 7.56 2.53 10.62
N ASP A 86 8.22 3.62 11.03
CA ASP A 86 9.69 3.68 11.06
C ASP A 86 10.30 2.75 12.12
N ALA A 87 9.51 2.35 13.12
CA ALA A 87 9.91 1.38 14.13
C ALA A 87 9.82 -0.09 13.62
N LEU A 88 9.18 -0.31 12.48
CA LEU A 88 9.02 -1.64 11.90
C LEU A 88 10.18 -1.99 10.96
N GLY A 89 10.44 -3.29 10.81
CA GLY A 89 11.28 -3.83 9.76
C GLY A 89 10.68 -3.56 8.38
N ASP A 90 11.48 -3.76 7.33
CA ASP A 90 11.02 -3.55 5.95
C ASP A 90 10.13 -4.70 5.47
N GLU A 91 10.31 -5.90 6.02
CA GLU A 91 9.67 -7.13 5.55
C GLU A 91 9.37 -8.08 6.71
N TYR A 92 8.20 -8.74 6.65
CA TYR A 92 7.77 -9.80 7.53
C TYR A 92 7.15 -10.93 6.73
N ILE A 93 7.69 -12.15 6.87
CA ILE A 93 7.27 -13.33 6.12
C ILE A 93 6.79 -14.39 7.08
N ASN A 94 5.58 -14.89 6.84
CA ASN A 94 5.04 -16.05 7.54
C ASN A 94 5.25 -17.31 6.70
N ASN A 95 6.20 -18.17 7.12
CA ASN A 95 6.52 -19.40 6.41
C ASN A 95 5.53 -20.55 6.67
N CYS A 96 4.53 -20.35 7.55
CA CYS A 96 3.44 -21.31 7.77
C CYS A 96 2.48 -21.41 6.59
N ILE A 97 2.35 -20.31 5.85
CA ILE A 97 1.39 -20.18 4.77
C ILE A 97 2.16 -20.23 3.46
N SER A 98 1.67 -21.03 2.50
CA SER A 98 2.28 -21.12 1.18
C SER A 98 2.34 -19.74 0.53
N ALA A 99 3.43 -19.43 -0.18
CA ALA A 99 3.56 -18.18 -0.96
C ALA A 99 2.49 -18.02 -2.06
N THR A 100 1.69 -19.05 -2.33
CA THR A 100 0.59 -19.03 -3.29
C THR A 100 -0.78 -18.97 -2.62
N GLU A 101 -0.84 -18.75 -1.30
CA GLU A 101 -2.06 -18.76 -0.50
C GLU A 101 -2.04 -17.60 0.51
N GLY A 102 -3.20 -17.08 0.89
CA GLY A 102 -3.29 -16.07 1.94
C GLY A 102 -3.20 -14.63 1.44
N ALA A 103 -3.01 -13.69 2.37
CA ALA A 103 -3.04 -12.26 2.07
C ALA A 103 -1.67 -11.59 2.18
N GLU A 104 -1.37 -10.69 1.27
CA GLU A 104 -0.19 -9.86 1.25
C GLU A 104 -0.57 -8.39 1.39
N TYR A 105 0.32 -7.65 2.06
CA TYR A 105 0.13 -6.23 2.30
C TYR A 105 1.42 -5.48 2.03
N LYS A 106 1.32 -4.41 1.26
CA LYS A 106 2.38 -3.40 1.13
C LYS A 106 1.87 -2.10 1.71
N ILE A 107 2.52 -1.61 2.75
CA ILE A 107 2.20 -0.34 3.38
C ILE A 107 3.34 0.63 3.13
N THR A 108 3.02 1.80 2.61
CA THR A 108 3.96 2.89 2.40
C THR A 108 3.48 4.13 3.12
N THR A 109 4.31 4.70 3.98
CA THR A 109 4.12 6.05 4.51
C THR A 109 5.27 6.94 4.12
N GLY A 110 4.99 8.23 3.99
CA GLY A 110 6.07 9.18 3.86
C GLY A 110 5.67 10.60 4.19
N TYR A 111 6.72 11.39 4.43
CA TYR A 111 6.67 12.83 4.55
C TYR A 111 7.74 13.38 3.62
N HIS A 112 7.36 14.23 2.67
CA HIS A 112 8.30 14.75 1.67
C HIS A 112 9.00 13.65 0.85
N ASN A 113 10.34 13.58 0.96
CA ASN A 113 11.20 12.64 0.24
C ASN A 113 11.49 11.38 1.06
N ASP A 114 11.14 11.38 2.35
CA ASP A 114 11.37 10.24 3.23
C ASP A 114 10.18 9.29 3.09
N THR A 115 10.49 8.07 2.68
CA THR A 115 9.51 7.02 2.39
C THR A 115 9.90 5.76 3.12
N LYS A 116 8.97 5.21 3.89
CA LYS A 116 9.08 3.91 4.52
C LYS A 116 8.09 2.97 3.87
N SER A 117 8.54 1.78 3.48
CA SER A 117 7.67 0.69 3.03
C SER A 117 7.84 -0.50 3.96
N VAL A 118 6.72 -1.16 4.28
CA VAL A 118 6.66 -2.40 5.04
C VAL A 118 5.89 -3.42 4.22
N TYR A 119 6.48 -4.58 4.01
CA TYR A 119 5.87 -5.71 3.29
C TYR A 119 5.52 -6.80 4.31
N LEU A 120 4.27 -7.29 4.25
CA LEU A 120 3.80 -8.40 5.07
C LEU A 120 3.27 -9.51 4.16
N TYR A 121 3.91 -10.66 4.23
CA TYR A 121 3.54 -11.87 3.50
C TYR A 121 2.84 -12.82 4.45
N HIS A 122 1.50 -12.79 4.45
CA HIS A 122 0.62 -13.58 5.31
C HIS A 122 0.91 -13.43 6.81
N TYR A 123 1.45 -12.25 7.18
CA TYR A 123 1.99 -11.97 8.50
C TYR A 123 1.13 -10.94 9.23
N TYR A 124 0.83 -11.21 10.50
CA TYR A 124 0.12 -10.32 11.41
C TYR A 124 1.09 -9.44 12.21
N LYS A 125 0.84 -8.12 12.20
CA LYS A 125 1.46 -7.15 13.09
C LYS A 125 0.40 -6.26 13.74
N GLU A 126 0.45 -6.15 15.06
CA GLU A 126 -0.49 -5.36 15.86
C GLU A 126 -0.51 -3.88 15.45
N GLU A 127 0.66 -3.31 15.10
CA GLU A 127 0.75 -1.93 14.65
C GLU A 127 0.02 -1.71 13.32
N ILE A 128 0.07 -2.70 12.41
CA ILE A 128 -0.62 -2.66 11.11
C ILE A 128 -2.12 -2.89 11.31
N GLU A 129 -2.53 -3.78 12.22
CA GLU A 129 -3.94 -3.94 12.59
C GLU A 129 -4.56 -2.63 13.08
N LYS A 130 -3.87 -1.91 13.97
CA LYS A 130 -4.34 -0.59 14.46
C LYS A 130 -4.51 0.42 13.32
N LEU A 131 -3.56 0.44 12.38
CA LEU A 131 -3.65 1.27 11.19
C LEU A 131 -4.85 0.90 10.31
N VAL A 132 -5.03 -0.39 10.02
CA VAL A 132 -6.17 -0.89 9.23
C VAL A 132 -7.49 -0.58 9.91
N ALA A 133 -7.57 -0.73 11.24
CA ALA A 133 -8.76 -0.38 12.00
C ALA A 133 -9.12 1.10 11.90
N GLU A 134 -8.15 2.01 11.87
CA GLU A 134 -8.40 3.43 11.62
C GLU A 134 -8.84 3.70 10.17
N LEU A 135 -8.25 3.03 9.17
CA LEU A 135 -8.69 3.14 7.77
C LEU A 135 -10.11 2.63 7.54
N ASN A 136 -10.45 1.48 8.13
CA ASN A 136 -11.77 0.86 8.01
C ASN A 136 -12.90 1.71 8.58
N LYS A 137 -12.60 2.70 9.45
CA LYS A 137 -13.57 3.70 9.93
C LYS A 137 -13.86 4.78 8.88
N LEU A 138 -13.00 4.94 7.88
CA LEU A 138 -13.02 6.03 6.89
C LEU A 138 -13.55 5.60 5.52
N VAL A 139 -13.83 4.31 5.33
CA VAL A 139 -14.31 3.73 4.09
C VAL A 139 -15.65 3.01 4.30
N PRO A 140 -16.50 2.92 3.26
CA PRO A 140 -17.74 2.12 3.32
C PRO A 140 -17.45 0.64 3.57
N GLU A 141 -18.44 -0.09 4.10
CA GLU A 141 -18.31 -1.52 4.45
C GLU A 141 -17.72 -2.38 3.31
N LYS A 142 -18.21 -2.18 2.08
CA LYS A 142 -17.76 -2.91 0.89
C LYS A 142 -16.29 -2.67 0.51
N ASN A 143 -15.67 -1.64 1.08
CA ASN A 143 -14.29 -1.23 0.83
C ASN A 143 -13.43 -1.37 2.09
N LYS A 144 -13.90 -2.07 3.13
CA LYS A 144 -13.06 -2.37 4.28
C LYS A 144 -12.01 -3.42 3.93
N ILE A 145 -10.85 -3.28 4.55
CA ILE A 145 -9.74 -4.21 4.46
C ILE A 145 -10.01 -5.38 5.41
N ASP A 146 -9.97 -6.59 4.86
CA ASP A 146 -9.92 -7.85 5.61
C ASP A 146 -8.44 -8.15 5.95
N TYR A 147 -8.02 -7.73 7.15
CA TYR A 147 -6.65 -7.92 7.61
C TYR A 147 -6.52 -9.25 8.35
N VAL A 148 -5.40 -9.94 8.14
CA VAL A 148 -5.05 -11.16 8.89
C VAL A 148 -5.11 -10.89 10.40
N GLY A 149 -5.70 -11.81 11.15
CA GLY A 149 -5.91 -11.66 12.59
C GLY A 149 -4.73 -12.13 13.44
N ALA A 150 -4.75 -11.79 14.73
CA ALA A 150 -3.74 -12.23 15.70
C ALA A 150 -3.70 -13.75 15.92
N ASP A 151 -4.75 -14.46 15.48
CA ASP A 151 -4.88 -15.91 15.46
C ASP A 151 -4.19 -16.56 14.25
N THR A 152 -3.63 -15.77 13.34
CA THR A 152 -2.81 -16.28 12.23
C THR A 152 -1.59 -16.98 12.79
N GLU A 153 -1.44 -18.27 12.46
CA GLU A 153 -0.27 -19.07 12.81
C GLU A 153 0.97 -18.52 12.10
N GLN A 154 2.04 -18.19 12.84
CA GLN A 154 3.22 -17.52 12.29
C GLN A 154 4.57 -18.16 12.66
N ASP A 155 4.55 -19.14 13.57
CA ASP A 155 5.75 -19.80 14.13
C ASP A 155 5.77 -21.30 13.78
N CYS A 156 5.79 -21.61 12.49
CA CYS A 156 5.92 -22.98 12.03
C CYS A 156 7.37 -23.42 12.07
N ASN A 157 7.67 -24.32 13.01
CA ASN A 157 8.93 -25.06 13.10
C ASN A 157 8.79 -26.43 12.43
#